data_AF-A0A963BSJ1-F1
#
_entry.id   AF-A0A963BSJ1-F1
#
_cell.length_a   1.000
_cell.length_b   1.000
_cell.length_c   1.000
_cell.angle_alpha   90.00
_cell.angle_beta   90.00
_cell.angle_gamma   90.00
#
_symmetry.space_group_name_H-M   'P 1'
#
loop_
_entity.id
_entity.type
_entity.pdbx_description
1 polymer ?
#
loop_
_entity_poly.entity_id
_entity_poly.type
_entity_poly.pdbx_seq_one_letter_code
_entity_poly.pdbx_strand_id
1 'polypeptide(L)'
;MRLVLSLRGVRVLRPLDAEELTRAWRTMRRAAARSAGFWLRLALAPVVIVAGYRVGWALGQAAVGLAVGTVMAALYYRSLVVATALANPSTLAAIEADVRRARSPGRPRAPTAAEHRLRPRGRVVAALGWVVTALLALALTDIALNPGFAREYQRHLTESRPAARLDWHRLPALQDETSVRAALAPLEFRCWPLDDDSGLGDRRCDADISAFNGIPAMFASAYFRTGRLVRLAIAVPWWRHGTMHDTLTSDLGATQFAEWLPRHGTRLAGWALPDGSRLLVNRERHPNPLIWSQIFWERQGR
;
A
#
# COMPACT_ATOMS: atom_id res chain seq x y z
N MET A 1 -19.88 19.65 50.94
CA MET A 1 -19.18 20.34 49.83
C MET A 1 -20.01 20.12 48.56
N ARG A 2 -20.81 21.11 48.13
CA ARG A 2 -21.70 21.03 46.96
C ARG A 2 -21.00 21.66 45.75
N LEU A 3 -20.86 20.90 44.67
CA LEU A 3 -20.32 21.38 43.41
C LEU A 3 -21.49 21.81 42.51
N VAL A 4 -21.60 23.11 42.27
CA VAL A 4 -22.55 23.71 41.32
C VAL A 4 -21.84 23.82 39.97
N LEU A 5 -22.27 23.04 38.98
CA LEU A 5 -21.82 23.15 37.59
C LEU A 5 -22.73 24.14 36.84
N SER A 6 -22.14 25.26 36.41
CA SER A 6 -22.79 26.26 35.55
C SER A 6 -22.59 25.89 34.07
N LEU A 7 -23.66 25.49 33.39
CA LEU A 7 -23.69 25.38 31.92
C LEU A 7 -24.15 26.71 31.32
N ARG A 8 -23.20 27.63 31.07
CA ARG A 8 -23.39 28.79 30.18
C ARG A 8 -22.62 28.54 28.90
N GLY A 9 -23.31 28.29 27.78
CA GLY A 9 -22.62 28.21 26.49
C GLY A 9 -23.36 27.67 25.26
N VAL A 10 -24.63 27.27 25.35
CA VAL A 10 -25.35 26.81 24.15
C VAL A 10 -25.96 28.02 23.43
N ARG A 11 -25.31 28.50 22.37
CA ARG A 11 -25.92 29.44 21.42
C ARG A 11 -26.85 28.65 20.51
N VAL A 12 -28.14 28.97 20.58
CA VAL A 12 -29.15 28.53 19.62
C VAL A 12 -28.78 29.14 18.26
N LEU A 13 -28.44 28.28 17.30
CA LEU A 13 -28.23 28.69 15.91
C LEU A 13 -29.56 29.20 15.35
N ARG A 14 -29.54 30.40 14.78
CA ARG A 14 -30.71 31.01 14.16
C ARG A 14 -31.11 30.12 12.96
N PRO A 15 -32.39 29.73 12.82
CA PRO A 15 -32.84 28.99 11.66
C PRO A 15 -32.59 29.86 10.42
N LEU A 16 -31.85 29.30 9.44
CA LEU A 16 -31.69 29.90 8.11
C LEU A 16 -33.07 29.98 7.46
N ASP A 17 -33.40 31.13 6.88
CA ASP A 17 -34.67 31.24 6.17
C ASP A 17 -34.66 30.41 4.88
N ALA A 18 -35.86 30.10 4.38
CA ALA A 18 -36.02 29.27 3.19
C ALA A 18 -35.37 29.90 1.94
N GLU A 19 -35.18 31.21 1.92
CA GLU A 19 -34.61 31.94 0.81
C GLU A 19 -33.08 31.81 0.77
N GLU A 20 -32.43 31.84 1.93
CA GLU A 20 -31.00 31.57 2.11
C GLU A 20 -30.64 30.13 1.76
N LEU A 21 -31.45 29.16 2.20
CA LEU A 21 -31.28 27.75 1.82
C LEU A 21 -31.45 27.54 0.31
N THR A 22 -32.42 28.22 -0.31
CA THR A 22 -32.67 28.12 -1.75
C THR A 22 -31.55 28.80 -2.58
N ARG A 23 -30.95 29.88 -2.07
CA ARG A 23 -29.77 30.52 -2.67
C ARG A 23 -28.52 29.66 -2.52
N ALA A 24 -28.29 29.07 -1.36
CA ALA A 24 -27.18 28.16 -1.11
C ALA A 24 -27.26 26.93 -2.02
N TRP A 25 -28.45 26.34 -2.15
CA TRP A 25 -28.68 25.22 -3.06
C TRP A 25 -28.47 25.62 -4.53
N ARG A 26 -29.05 26.72 -5.02
CA ARG A 26 -28.82 27.16 -6.42
C ARG A 26 -27.33 27.41 -6.73
N THR A 27 -26.56 27.90 -5.76
CA THR A 27 -25.12 28.11 -5.91
C THR A 27 -24.35 26.78 -5.96
N MET A 28 -24.67 25.84 -5.07
CA MET A 28 -24.09 24.48 -5.07
C MET A 28 -24.43 23.73 -6.37
N ARG A 29 -25.66 23.85 -6.90
CA ARG A 29 -26.08 23.18 -8.14
C ARG A 29 -25.32 23.67 -9.37
N ARG A 30 -25.09 24.99 -9.46
CA ARG A 30 -24.30 25.58 -10.56
C ARG A 30 -22.82 25.24 -10.46
N ALA A 31 -22.27 25.18 -9.25
CA ALA A 31 -20.90 24.69 -9.03
C ALA A 31 -20.77 23.21 -9.42
N ALA A 32 -21.71 22.38 -9.01
CA ALA A 32 -21.76 20.96 -9.35
C ALA A 32 -21.90 20.74 -10.87
N ALA A 33 -22.79 21.44 -11.55
CA ALA A 33 -23.00 21.33 -13.00
C ALA A 33 -21.77 21.76 -13.83
N ARG A 34 -21.06 22.81 -13.42
CA ARG A 34 -19.79 23.22 -14.07
C ARG A 34 -18.67 22.21 -13.81
N SER A 35 -18.69 21.56 -12.65
CA SER A 35 -17.73 20.52 -12.33
C SER A 35 -18.08 19.16 -12.95
N ALA A 36 -19.34 18.89 -13.33
CA ALA A 36 -19.77 17.58 -13.83
C ALA A 36 -19.08 17.18 -15.15
N GLY A 37 -18.93 18.11 -16.10
CA GLY A 37 -18.15 17.85 -17.32
C GLY A 37 -16.66 17.65 -17.06
N PHE A 38 -16.12 18.28 -16.02
CA PHE A 38 -14.75 18.08 -15.57
C PHE A 38 -14.58 16.75 -14.84
N TRP A 39 -15.49 16.37 -13.95
CA TRP A 39 -15.52 15.08 -13.25
C TRP A 39 -15.74 13.91 -14.20
N LEU A 40 -16.55 14.05 -15.25
CA LEU A 40 -16.73 13.03 -16.28
C LEU A 40 -15.43 12.81 -17.08
N ARG A 41 -14.75 13.89 -17.48
CA ARG A 41 -13.43 13.80 -18.12
C ARG A 41 -12.36 13.23 -17.19
N LEU A 42 -12.45 13.53 -15.89
CA LEU A 42 -11.53 13.01 -14.87
C LEU A 42 -11.79 11.52 -14.56
N ALA A 43 -13.05 11.07 -14.53
CA ALA A 43 -13.42 9.68 -14.32
C ALA A 43 -13.07 8.78 -15.52
N LEU A 44 -13.09 9.36 -16.73
CA LEU A 44 -12.65 8.68 -17.94
C LEU A 44 -11.12 8.68 -18.13
N ALA A 45 -10.38 9.58 -17.46
CA ALA A 45 -8.94 9.67 -17.61
C ALA A 45 -8.18 8.38 -17.19
N PRO A 46 -8.49 7.71 -16.05
CA PRO A 46 -7.89 6.42 -15.72
C PRO A 46 -8.18 5.34 -16.76
N VAL A 47 -9.40 5.33 -17.33
CA VAL A 47 -9.80 4.35 -18.35
C VAL A 47 -9.00 4.56 -19.63
N VAL A 48 -8.83 5.82 -20.05
CA VAL A 48 -8.01 6.18 -21.23
C VAL A 48 -6.53 5.91 -20.98
N ILE A 49 -6.02 6.17 -19.77
CA ILE A 49 -4.63 5.89 -19.39
C ILE A 49 -4.37 4.37 -19.39
N VAL A 50 -5.26 3.57 -18.79
CA VAL A 50 -5.11 2.10 -18.75
C VAL A 50 -5.26 1.48 -20.14
N ALA A 51 -6.20 1.96 -20.96
CA ALA A 51 -6.35 1.53 -22.35
C ALA A 51 -5.10 1.90 -23.18
N GLY A 52 -4.59 3.12 -23.04
CA GLY A 52 -3.37 3.58 -23.67
C GLY A 52 -2.13 2.80 -23.20
N TYR A 53 -2.06 2.43 -21.92
CA TYR A 53 -0.97 1.64 -21.36
C TYR A 53 -0.98 0.21 -21.89
N ARG A 54 -2.15 -0.44 -22.01
CA ARG A 54 -2.28 -1.78 -22.61
C ARG A 54 -1.93 -1.79 -24.09
N VAL A 55 -2.36 -0.79 -24.85
CA VAL A 55 -2.01 -0.61 -26.26
C VAL A 55 -0.52 -0.29 -26.43
N GLY A 56 0.05 0.55 -25.56
CA GLY A 56 1.47 0.91 -25.57
C GLY A 56 2.41 -0.22 -25.14
N TRP A 57 1.97 -1.12 -24.24
CA TRP A 57 2.73 -2.30 -23.85
C TRP A 57 2.78 -3.35 -24.98
N ALA A 58 1.68 -3.49 -25.75
CA ALA A 58 1.65 -4.31 -26.96
C ALA A 58 2.51 -3.74 -28.11
N LEU A 59 2.82 -2.44 -28.09
CA LEU A 59 3.60 -1.74 -29.12
C LEU A 59 5.03 -1.36 -28.68
N GLY A 60 5.45 -1.79 -27.48
CA GLY A 60 6.83 -1.70 -27.01
C GLY A 60 7.46 -0.31 -27.09
N GLN A 61 7.00 0.69 -26.31
CA GLN A 61 7.69 2.00 -26.28
C GLN A 61 7.79 2.68 -24.90
N ALA A 62 9.02 3.06 -24.56
CA ALA A 62 9.43 3.87 -23.41
C ALA A 62 8.82 5.29 -23.36
N ALA A 63 8.26 5.79 -24.47
CA ALA A 63 7.70 7.13 -24.57
C ALA A 63 6.44 7.34 -23.71
N VAL A 64 5.59 6.32 -23.57
CA VAL A 64 4.39 6.39 -22.72
C VAL A 64 4.78 6.45 -21.23
N GLY A 65 5.81 5.71 -20.84
CA GLY A 65 6.38 5.77 -19.49
C GLY A 65 6.93 7.17 -19.16
N LEU A 66 7.59 7.82 -20.13
CA LEU A 66 8.17 9.15 -19.97
C LEU A 66 7.09 10.23 -19.85
N ALA A 67 6.01 10.14 -20.63
CA ALA A 67 4.88 11.07 -20.53
C ALA A 67 4.14 10.94 -19.19
N VAL A 68 3.85 9.71 -18.75
CA VAL A 68 3.22 9.46 -17.44
C VAL A 68 4.14 9.92 -16.31
N GLY A 69 5.44 9.62 -16.39
CA GLY A 69 6.45 10.07 -15.41
C GLY A 69 6.52 11.61 -15.31
N THR A 70 6.45 12.33 -16.43
CA THR A 70 6.50 13.80 -16.45
C THR A 70 5.26 14.43 -15.80
N VAL A 71 4.07 13.89 -16.07
CA VAL A 71 2.83 14.34 -15.43
C VAL A 71 2.85 14.07 -13.92
N MET A 72 3.31 12.88 -13.52
CA MET A 72 3.45 12.51 -12.12
C MET A 72 4.47 13.38 -11.38
N ALA A 73 5.62 13.68 -12.00
CA ALA A 73 6.64 14.57 -11.45
C ALA A 73 6.12 16.00 -11.26
N ALA A 74 5.36 16.53 -12.23
CA ALA A 74 4.76 17.86 -12.13
C ALA A 74 3.71 17.96 -11.00
N LEU A 75 2.91 16.90 -10.82
CA LEU A 75 1.94 16.82 -9.71
C LEU A 75 2.64 16.69 -8.35
N TYR A 76 3.69 15.87 -8.28
CA TYR A 76 4.49 15.72 -7.07
C TYR A 76 5.19 17.02 -6.66
N TYR A 77 5.83 17.71 -7.61
CA TYR A 77 6.51 18.99 -7.36
C TYR A 77 5.56 20.07 -6.84
N ARG A 78 4.36 20.18 -7.43
CA ARG A 78 3.33 21.11 -6.94
C ARG A 78 2.87 20.79 -5.52
N SER A 79 2.77 19.51 -5.18
CA SER A 79 2.36 19.04 -3.86
C SER A 79 3.45 19.32 -2.81
N LEU A 80 4.72 19.12 -3.17
CA LEU A 80 5.87 19.38 -2.31
C LEU A 80 6.03 20.87 -1.98
N VAL A 81 5.82 21.76 -2.95
CA VAL A 81 5.86 23.22 -2.74
C VAL A 81 4.75 23.67 -1.77
N VAL A 82 3.57 23.05 -1.82
CA VAL A 82 2.48 23.34 -0.87
C VAL A 82 2.81 22.81 0.52
N ALA A 83 3.36 21.61 0.63
CA ALA A 83 3.75 21.01 1.91
C ALA A 83 4.85 21.80 2.62
N THR A 84 5.89 22.25 1.89
CA THR A 84 6.97 23.08 2.45
C THR A 84 6.49 24.45 2.89
N ALA A 85 5.52 25.05 2.17
CA ALA A 85 4.89 26.31 2.59
C ALA A 85 4.09 26.18 3.89
N LEU A 86 3.48 25.02 4.15
CA LEU A 86 2.72 24.72 5.36
C LEU A 86 3.60 24.30 6.54
N ALA A 87 4.76 23.70 6.29
CA ALA A 87 5.75 23.35 7.31
C ALA A 87 6.51 24.59 7.84
N ASN A 88 6.35 25.76 7.23
CA ASN A 88 6.99 26.98 7.70
C ASN A 88 6.30 27.48 9.00
N PRO A 89 7.03 27.55 10.14
CA PRO A 89 6.47 27.93 11.44
C PRO A 89 5.83 29.33 11.44
N SER A 90 6.34 30.25 10.61
CA SER A 90 5.79 31.60 10.48
C SER A 90 4.38 31.60 9.90
N THR A 91 4.08 30.67 8.98
CA THR A 91 2.75 30.50 8.39
C THR A 91 1.76 29.99 9.43
N LEU A 92 2.17 29.04 10.26
CA LEU A 92 1.38 28.48 11.37
C LEU A 92 1.09 29.53 12.45
N ALA A 93 2.10 30.30 12.85
CA ALA A 93 1.96 31.37 13.85
C ALA A 93 1.01 32.48 13.37
N ALA A 94 1.07 32.85 12.08
CA ALA A 94 0.15 33.83 11.49
C ALA A 94 -1.31 33.34 11.51
N ILE A 95 -1.54 32.06 11.23
CA ILE A 95 -2.87 31.44 11.27
C ILE A 95 -3.44 31.46 12.69
N GLU A 96 -2.62 31.11 13.69
CA GLU A 96 -3.06 31.05 15.08
C GLU A 96 -3.38 32.44 15.65
N ALA A 97 -2.59 33.46 15.29
CA ALA A 97 -2.82 34.84 15.68
C ALA A 97 -4.15 35.40 15.12
N ASP A 98 -4.52 35.03 13.90
CA ASP A 98 -5.80 35.43 13.30
C ASP A 98 -7.00 34.74 13.95
N VAL A 99 -6.88 33.46 14.34
CA VAL A 99 -7.94 32.74 15.05
C VAL A 99 -8.20 33.34 16.43
N ARG A 100 -7.14 33.77 17.15
CA ARG A 100 -7.28 34.46 18.44
C ARG A 100 -7.96 35.81 18.28
N ARG A 101 -7.64 36.57 17.22
CA ARG A 101 -8.27 37.87 16.92
C ARG A 101 -9.75 37.73 16.60
N ALA A 102 -10.14 36.73 15.80
CA ALA A 102 -11.53 36.50 15.42
C ALA A 102 -12.45 36.10 16.60
N ARG A 103 -11.88 35.63 17.72
CA ARG A 103 -12.64 35.22 18.92
C ARG A 103 -12.90 36.36 19.91
N SER A 104 -12.33 37.55 19.72
CA SER A 104 -12.51 38.67 20.65
C SER A 104 -13.84 39.41 20.38
N PRO A 105 -14.79 39.43 21.33
CA PRO A 105 -16.09 40.06 21.13
C PRO A 105 -15.98 41.57 21.39
N GLY A 106 -15.75 42.36 20.33
CA GLY A 106 -15.61 43.80 20.48
C GLY A 106 -15.83 44.58 19.19
N ARG A 107 -17.00 45.21 19.10
CA ARG A 107 -17.40 46.34 18.23
C ARG A 107 -17.43 46.08 16.70
N PRO A 108 -18.58 46.26 16.03
CA PRO A 108 -18.65 46.21 14.57
C PRO A 108 -17.90 47.42 13.99
N ARG A 109 -16.72 47.16 13.41
CA ARG A 109 -16.01 48.14 12.56
C ARG A 109 -16.50 47.99 11.13
N ALA A 110 -16.69 49.11 10.46
CA ALA A 110 -16.93 49.16 9.02
C ALA A 110 -15.86 48.35 8.26
N PRO A 111 -16.23 47.63 7.20
CA PRO A 111 -15.33 46.74 6.46
C PRO A 111 -14.17 47.55 5.85
N THR A 112 -13.05 47.60 6.54
CA THR A 112 -11.80 48.15 6.00
C THR A 112 -11.24 47.18 4.97
N ALA A 113 -10.63 47.71 3.90
CA ALA A 113 -10.05 47.01 2.74
C ALA A 113 -9.07 45.85 3.03
N ALA A 114 -8.81 45.52 4.29
CA ALA A 114 -8.03 44.38 4.75
C ALA A 114 -8.77 43.02 4.63
N GLU A 115 -10.10 43.00 4.47
CA GLU A 115 -10.88 41.75 4.35
C GLU A 115 -10.63 40.96 3.06
N HIS A 116 -9.98 41.56 2.05
CA HIS A 116 -9.64 40.85 0.81
C HIS A 116 -8.44 39.88 0.92
N ARG A 117 -7.74 39.80 2.06
CA ARG A 117 -6.55 38.93 2.23
C ARG A 117 -6.83 37.53 2.80
N LEU A 118 -8.07 37.21 3.20
CA LEU A 118 -8.41 35.91 3.82
C LEU A 118 -8.77 34.77 2.83
N ARG A 119 -8.47 34.93 1.53
CA ARG A 119 -8.67 33.89 0.50
C ARG A 119 -7.66 32.72 0.41
N PRO A 120 -6.54 32.60 1.16
CA PRO A 120 -5.61 31.48 0.94
C PRO A 120 -6.11 30.13 1.50
N ARG A 121 -7.08 30.11 2.43
CA ARG A 121 -7.58 28.87 3.05
C ARG A 121 -8.23 27.90 2.04
N GLY A 122 -8.93 28.42 1.03
CA GLY A 122 -9.57 27.58 0.01
C GLY A 122 -8.57 26.86 -0.90
N ARG A 123 -7.40 27.47 -1.14
CA ARG A 123 -6.38 26.88 -2.04
C ARG A 123 -5.63 25.72 -1.39
N VAL A 124 -5.34 25.81 -0.10
CA VAL A 124 -4.67 24.73 0.65
C VAL A 124 -5.56 23.50 0.75
N VAL A 125 -6.84 23.67 1.10
CA VAL A 125 -7.79 22.55 1.18
C VAL A 125 -7.99 21.90 -0.19
N ALA A 126 -8.08 22.70 -1.26
CA ALA A 126 -8.18 22.17 -2.62
C ALA A 126 -6.91 21.40 -3.01
N ALA A 127 -5.71 21.91 -2.70
CA ALA A 127 -4.46 21.24 -3.00
C ALA A 127 -4.35 19.90 -2.25
N LEU A 128 -4.68 19.85 -0.96
CA LEU A 128 -4.69 18.61 -0.19
C LEU A 128 -5.68 17.60 -0.76
N GLY A 129 -6.89 18.06 -1.15
CA GLY A 129 -7.87 17.23 -1.83
C GLY A 129 -7.32 16.60 -3.11
N TRP A 130 -6.64 17.38 -3.94
CA TRP A 130 -6.00 16.90 -5.17
C TRP A 130 -4.91 15.86 -4.91
N VAL A 131 -4.07 16.06 -3.88
CA VAL A 131 -3.04 15.09 -3.51
C VAL A 131 -3.66 13.76 -3.09
N VAL A 132 -4.67 13.79 -2.22
CA VAL A 132 -5.36 12.58 -1.76
C VAL A 132 -6.01 11.86 -2.94
N THR A 133 -6.69 12.58 -3.83
CA THR A 133 -7.29 11.99 -5.04
C THR A 133 -6.24 11.35 -5.95
N ALA A 134 -5.10 12.00 -6.15
CA ALA A 134 -4.01 11.44 -6.97
C ALA A 134 -3.43 10.16 -6.35
N LEU A 135 -3.21 10.15 -5.03
CA LEU A 135 -2.73 8.96 -4.31
C LEU A 135 -3.72 7.79 -4.38
N LEU A 136 -5.02 8.07 -4.22
CA LEU A 136 -6.06 7.05 -4.37
C LEU A 136 -6.12 6.52 -5.80
N ALA A 137 -6.02 7.38 -6.80
CA ALA A 137 -6.01 6.97 -8.20
C ALA A 137 -4.80 6.05 -8.51
N LEU A 138 -3.62 6.37 -7.98
CA LEU A 138 -2.44 5.50 -8.11
C LEU A 138 -2.63 4.15 -7.44
N ALA A 139 -3.15 4.14 -6.20
CA ALA A 139 -3.41 2.90 -5.47
C ALA A 139 -4.42 2.02 -6.22
N LEU A 140 -5.50 2.60 -6.74
CA LEU A 140 -6.49 1.87 -7.55
C LEU A 140 -5.90 1.38 -8.87
N THR A 141 -5.04 2.17 -9.52
CA THR A 141 -4.35 1.76 -10.75
C THR A 141 -3.47 0.55 -10.46
N ASP A 142 -2.72 0.57 -9.37
CA ASP A 142 -1.83 -0.53 -9.00
C ASP A 142 -2.61 -1.82 -8.65
N ILE A 143 -3.74 -1.70 -7.94
CA ILE A 143 -4.68 -2.80 -7.71
C ILE A 143 -5.22 -3.37 -9.04
N ALA A 144 -5.59 -2.51 -9.98
CA ALA A 144 -6.12 -2.92 -11.28
C ALA A 144 -5.07 -3.60 -12.17
N LEU A 145 -3.80 -3.19 -12.06
CA LEU A 145 -2.68 -3.82 -12.75
C LEU A 145 -2.25 -5.14 -12.10
N ASN A 146 -2.47 -5.30 -10.78
CA ASN A 146 -2.07 -6.48 -10.01
C ASN A 146 -3.26 -7.14 -9.28
N PRO A 147 -4.32 -7.58 -9.99
CA PRO A 147 -5.52 -8.11 -9.36
C PRO A 147 -5.28 -9.42 -8.60
N GLY A 148 -4.22 -10.16 -8.95
CA GLY A 148 -3.79 -11.35 -8.20
C GLY A 148 -3.35 -10.99 -6.78
N PHE A 149 -2.54 -9.94 -6.63
CA PHE A 149 -2.01 -9.52 -5.34
C PHE A 149 -3.11 -8.94 -4.44
N ALA A 150 -3.98 -8.10 -5.00
CA ALA A 150 -5.10 -7.54 -4.26
C ALA A 150 -6.06 -8.64 -3.76
N ARG A 151 -6.39 -9.62 -4.61
CA ARG A 151 -7.21 -10.77 -4.21
C ARG A 151 -6.55 -11.57 -3.10
N GLU A 152 -5.24 -11.78 -3.15
CA GLU A 152 -4.54 -12.51 -2.09
C GLU A 152 -4.61 -11.77 -0.74
N TYR A 153 -4.37 -10.47 -0.74
CA TYR A 153 -4.51 -9.67 0.47
C TYR A 153 -5.94 -9.67 1.03
N GLN A 154 -6.93 -9.56 0.15
CA GLN A 154 -8.33 -9.67 0.56
C GLN A 154 -8.56 -11.01 1.26
N ARG A 155 -8.20 -12.13 0.61
CA ARG A 155 -8.39 -13.46 1.18
C ARG A 155 -7.64 -13.63 2.50
N HIS A 156 -6.38 -13.18 2.60
CA HIS A 156 -5.61 -13.23 3.84
C HIS A 156 -6.28 -12.48 5.01
N LEU A 157 -6.96 -11.37 4.73
CA LEU A 157 -7.63 -10.55 5.74
C LEU A 157 -9.04 -11.05 6.09
N THR A 158 -9.69 -11.80 5.19
CA THR A 158 -11.11 -12.19 5.37
C THR A 158 -11.33 -13.68 5.63
N GLU A 159 -10.40 -14.55 5.24
CA GLU A 159 -10.55 -16.00 5.37
C GLU A 159 -9.82 -16.53 6.61
N SER A 160 -10.43 -17.49 7.30
CA SER A 160 -9.75 -18.26 8.34
C SER A 160 -8.82 -19.28 7.70
N ARG A 161 -7.52 -19.20 8.00
CA ARG A 161 -6.50 -20.09 7.42
C ARG A 161 -5.68 -20.75 8.54
N PRO A 162 -5.33 -22.04 8.40
CA PRO A 162 -4.46 -22.71 9.36
C PRO A 162 -3.05 -22.08 9.39
N ALA A 163 -2.41 -22.14 10.56
CA ALA A 163 -1.00 -21.82 10.70
C ALA A 163 -0.16 -23.07 10.39
N ALA A 164 0.99 -22.88 9.75
CA ALA A 164 1.95 -23.91 9.44
C ALA A 164 3.15 -23.83 10.39
N ARG A 165 3.73 -24.99 10.70
CA ARG A 165 4.98 -25.08 11.46
C ARG A 165 5.86 -26.13 10.84
N LEU A 166 7.10 -25.78 10.56
CA LEU A 166 8.10 -26.69 10.04
C LEU A 166 9.49 -26.17 10.40
N ASP A 167 10.24 -27.01 11.11
CA ASP A 167 11.64 -26.73 11.42
C ASP A 167 12.46 -26.62 10.13
N TRP A 168 13.16 -25.50 9.95
CA TRP A 168 14.00 -25.24 8.78
C TRP A 168 15.06 -26.33 8.58
N HIS A 169 15.53 -26.94 9.67
CA HIS A 169 16.51 -28.04 9.63
C HIS A 169 15.91 -29.39 9.21
N ARG A 170 14.58 -29.52 9.17
CA ARG A 170 13.88 -30.75 8.73
C ARG A 170 13.48 -30.71 7.26
N LEU A 171 13.41 -29.54 6.63
CA LEU A 171 13.14 -29.39 5.20
C LEU A 171 14.02 -30.26 4.28
N PRO A 172 15.32 -30.45 4.55
CA PRO A 172 16.18 -31.28 3.70
C PRO A 172 15.76 -32.75 3.65
N ALA A 173 15.15 -33.24 4.75
CA ALA A 173 14.61 -34.60 4.85
C ALA A 173 13.28 -34.76 4.09
N LEU A 174 12.61 -33.67 3.74
CA LEU A 174 11.42 -33.70 2.88
C LEU A 174 11.90 -33.87 1.44
N GLN A 175 11.71 -35.08 0.92
CA GLN A 175 12.17 -35.43 -0.42
C GLN A 175 11.13 -35.09 -1.48
N ASP A 176 9.87 -35.44 -1.27
CA ASP A 176 8.82 -35.42 -2.28
C ASP A 176 7.52 -34.74 -1.80
N GLU A 177 6.54 -34.63 -2.70
CA GLU A 177 5.25 -34.00 -2.43
C GLU A 177 4.53 -34.65 -1.22
N THR A 178 4.60 -35.97 -1.11
CA THR A 178 3.95 -36.73 -0.02
C THR A 178 4.57 -36.38 1.32
N SER A 179 5.90 -36.31 1.42
CA SER A 179 6.61 -35.93 2.65
C SER A 179 6.31 -34.48 3.06
N VAL A 180 6.19 -33.55 2.10
CA VAL A 180 5.80 -32.16 2.36
C VAL A 180 4.38 -32.06 2.87
N ARG A 181 3.42 -32.75 2.23
CA ARG A 181 2.02 -32.78 2.67
C ARG A 181 1.89 -33.37 4.07
N ALA A 182 2.62 -34.43 4.39
CA ALA A 182 2.61 -35.04 5.71
C ALA A 182 3.19 -34.11 6.78
N ALA A 183 4.32 -33.45 6.49
CA ALA A 183 4.97 -32.53 7.42
C ALA A 183 4.16 -31.25 7.68
N LEU A 184 3.33 -30.84 6.71
CA LEU A 184 2.50 -29.65 6.78
C LEU A 184 1.00 -29.98 6.93
N ALA A 185 0.64 -31.18 7.39
CA ALA A 185 -0.75 -31.48 7.70
C ALA A 185 -1.28 -30.53 8.81
N PRO A 186 -2.54 -30.05 8.75
CA PRO A 186 -3.62 -30.46 7.83
C PRO A 186 -3.78 -29.55 6.60
N LEU A 187 -2.73 -28.89 6.11
CA LEU A 187 -2.86 -27.97 4.97
C LEU A 187 -3.32 -28.67 3.68
N GLU A 188 -4.24 -28.03 2.96
CA GLU A 188 -4.67 -28.46 1.64
C GLU A 188 -3.77 -27.85 0.56
N PHE A 189 -2.96 -28.69 -0.10
CA PHE A 189 -2.12 -28.27 -1.22
C PHE A 189 -2.84 -28.46 -2.56
N ARG A 190 -2.89 -27.38 -3.33
CA ARG A 190 -3.29 -27.37 -4.75
C ARG A 190 -2.04 -27.39 -5.61
N CYS A 191 -1.93 -28.32 -6.55
CA CYS A 191 -0.72 -28.50 -7.35
C CYS A 191 -0.98 -28.29 -8.84
N TRP A 192 -0.01 -27.67 -9.52
CA TRP A 192 -0.03 -27.42 -10.95
C TRP A 192 1.33 -27.77 -11.56
N PRO A 193 1.37 -28.24 -12.82
CA PRO A 193 2.61 -28.31 -13.56
C PRO A 193 3.18 -26.90 -13.77
N LEU A 194 4.51 -26.79 -13.85
CA LEU A 194 5.22 -25.58 -14.24
C LEU A 194 5.89 -25.78 -15.60
N ASP A 195 6.04 -24.69 -16.34
CA ASP A 195 6.85 -24.69 -17.56
C ASP A 195 8.34 -24.82 -17.21
N ASP A 196 9.06 -25.66 -17.97
CA ASP A 196 10.47 -25.99 -17.75
C ASP A 196 11.39 -24.74 -17.76
N ASP A 197 10.99 -23.70 -18.51
CA ASP A 197 11.74 -22.43 -18.64
C ASP A 197 11.75 -21.57 -17.37
N SER A 198 10.95 -21.91 -16.35
CA SER A 198 10.90 -21.16 -15.10
C SER A 198 12.17 -21.29 -14.26
N GLY A 199 12.92 -22.38 -14.44
CA GLY A 199 14.06 -22.76 -13.58
C GLY A 199 13.66 -23.13 -12.15
N LEU A 200 12.37 -23.09 -11.79
CA LEU A 200 11.87 -23.35 -10.44
C LEU A 200 11.55 -24.83 -10.20
N GLY A 201 11.42 -25.63 -11.27
CA GLY A 201 11.00 -27.01 -11.19
C GLY A 201 9.97 -27.36 -12.26
N ASP A 202 9.46 -28.58 -12.22
CA ASP A 202 8.42 -29.11 -13.12
C ASP A 202 7.01 -29.05 -12.48
N ARG A 203 6.93 -28.79 -11.18
CA ARG A 203 5.67 -28.78 -10.43
C ARG A 203 5.69 -27.81 -9.26
N ARG A 204 4.56 -27.15 -9.01
CA ARG A 204 4.33 -26.27 -7.85
C ARG A 204 3.09 -26.69 -7.09
N CYS A 205 3.17 -26.72 -5.77
CA CYS A 205 2.05 -26.94 -4.87
C CYS A 205 1.89 -25.75 -3.92
N ASP A 206 0.73 -25.09 -3.92
CA ASP A 206 0.43 -23.95 -3.07
C ASP A 206 -0.58 -24.33 -1.98
N ALA A 207 -0.38 -23.81 -0.77
CA ALA A 207 -1.32 -23.90 0.36
C ALA A 207 -1.52 -22.52 0.99
N ASP A 208 -2.77 -22.15 1.26
CA ASP A 208 -3.12 -20.89 1.93
C ASP A 208 -2.89 -21.05 3.45
N ILE A 209 -2.15 -20.12 4.07
CA ILE A 209 -1.79 -20.17 5.49
C ILE A 209 -2.00 -18.81 6.17
N SER A 210 -2.13 -18.78 7.49
CA SER A 210 -2.18 -17.53 8.28
C SER A 210 -0.83 -17.15 8.89
N ALA A 211 0.02 -18.15 9.14
CA ALA A 211 1.37 -17.97 9.68
C ALA A 211 2.27 -19.16 9.33
N PHE A 212 3.58 -18.95 9.35
CA PHE A 212 4.60 -19.99 9.22
C PHE A 212 5.64 -19.80 10.33
N ASN A 213 5.82 -20.79 11.21
CA ASN A 213 6.74 -20.69 12.36
C ASN A 213 6.51 -19.42 13.22
N GLY A 214 5.26 -19.00 13.38
CA GLY A 214 4.90 -17.79 14.15
C GLY A 214 5.01 -16.47 13.36
N ILE A 215 5.59 -16.47 12.16
CA ILE A 215 5.63 -15.31 11.27
C ILE A 215 4.31 -15.24 10.49
N PRO A 216 3.57 -14.12 10.52
CA PRO A 216 2.35 -14.01 9.72
C PRO A 216 2.65 -14.20 8.22
N ALA A 217 1.84 -15.03 7.56
CA ALA A 217 2.06 -15.45 6.18
C ALA A 217 0.71 -15.50 5.45
N MET A 218 0.75 -15.47 4.13
CA MET A 218 -0.43 -15.52 3.26
C MET A 218 -0.58 -16.89 2.61
N PHE A 219 0.50 -17.42 2.06
CA PHE A 219 0.52 -18.75 1.45
C PHE A 219 1.95 -19.31 1.47
N ALA A 220 2.06 -20.63 1.29
CA ALA A 220 3.29 -21.35 1.06
C ALA A 220 3.24 -22.02 -0.32
N SER A 221 4.38 -22.01 -1.03
CA SER A 221 4.55 -22.60 -2.35
C SER A 221 5.74 -23.56 -2.32
N ALA A 222 5.47 -24.86 -2.47
CA ALA A 222 6.49 -25.89 -2.60
C ALA A 222 6.75 -26.18 -4.09
N TYR A 223 8.02 -26.14 -4.50
CA TYR A 223 8.46 -26.37 -5.86
C TYR A 223 9.25 -27.66 -5.95
N PHE A 224 8.90 -28.49 -6.92
CA PHE A 224 9.49 -29.80 -7.14
C PHE A 224 10.17 -29.85 -8.51
N ARG A 225 11.25 -30.62 -8.60
CA ARG A 225 11.92 -30.99 -9.85
C ARG A 225 12.12 -32.50 -9.84
N THR A 226 11.64 -33.19 -10.86
CA THR A 226 11.69 -34.66 -10.96
C THR A 226 11.18 -35.35 -9.70
N GLY A 227 10.08 -34.80 -9.16
CA GLY A 227 9.43 -35.28 -7.93
C GLY A 227 10.14 -34.90 -6.63
N ARG A 228 11.25 -34.17 -6.67
CA ARG A 228 12.03 -33.77 -5.48
C ARG A 228 11.82 -32.32 -5.10
N LEU A 229 11.66 -32.04 -3.80
CA LEU A 229 11.55 -30.68 -3.28
C LEU A 229 12.87 -29.93 -3.48
N VAL A 230 12.83 -28.87 -4.28
CA VAL A 230 13.98 -28.01 -4.57
C VAL A 230 13.87 -26.64 -3.89
N ARG A 231 12.64 -26.16 -3.67
CA ARG A 231 12.40 -24.86 -3.03
C ARG A 231 11.07 -24.85 -2.28
N LEU A 232 11.04 -24.14 -1.15
CA LEU A 232 9.81 -23.75 -0.45
C LEU A 232 9.81 -22.23 -0.31
N ALA A 233 8.77 -21.57 -0.81
CA ALA A 233 8.60 -20.12 -0.68
C ALA A 233 7.41 -19.80 0.23
N ILE A 234 7.59 -18.88 1.18
CA ILE A 234 6.54 -18.40 2.08
C ILE A 234 6.28 -16.93 1.79
N ALA A 235 5.05 -16.58 1.42
CA ALA A 235 4.67 -15.19 1.20
C ALA A 235 4.25 -14.52 2.52
N VAL A 236 4.93 -13.42 2.86
CA VAL A 236 4.75 -12.65 4.09
C VAL A 236 4.14 -11.29 3.75
N PRO A 237 3.02 -10.88 4.38
CA PRO A 237 2.41 -9.58 4.14
C PRO A 237 3.44 -8.44 4.25
N TRP A 238 3.37 -7.48 3.35
CA TRP A 238 4.34 -6.39 3.23
C TRP A 238 4.62 -5.67 4.57
N TRP A 239 3.57 -5.43 5.37
CA TRP A 239 3.69 -4.75 6.67
C TRP A 239 4.36 -5.60 7.76
N ARG A 240 4.55 -6.91 7.53
CA ARG A 240 5.18 -7.87 8.45
C ARG A 240 6.64 -8.16 8.13
N HIS A 241 7.21 -7.51 7.10
CA HIS A 241 8.61 -7.66 6.72
C HIS A 241 9.60 -7.51 7.88
N GLY A 242 9.43 -6.49 8.72
CA GLY A 242 10.32 -6.26 9.87
C GLY A 242 10.25 -7.42 10.88
N THR A 243 9.03 -7.80 11.28
CA THR A 243 8.80 -8.94 12.18
C THR A 243 9.41 -10.23 11.63
N MET A 244 9.23 -10.52 10.34
CA MET A 244 9.86 -11.68 9.69
C MET A 244 11.38 -11.66 9.83
N HIS A 245 12.01 -10.52 9.53
CA HIS A 245 13.47 -10.40 9.62
C HIS A 245 13.97 -10.54 11.06
N ASP A 246 13.28 -9.91 12.02
CA ASP A 246 13.63 -9.97 13.45
C ASP A 246 13.50 -11.40 13.99
N THR A 247 12.40 -12.09 13.67
CA THR A 247 12.20 -13.50 14.08
C THR A 247 13.29 -14.40 13.51
N LEU A 248 13.57 -14.34 12.20
CA LEU A 248 14.59 -15.18 11.60
C LEU A 248 16.00 -14.86 12.10
N THR A 249 16.30 -13.58 12.37
CA THR A 249 17.60 -13.18 12.94
C THR A 249 17.74 -13.65 14.39
N SER A 250 16.65 -13.64 15.16
CA SER A 250 16.63 -14.20 16.51
C SER A 250 16.85 -15.72 16.50
N ASP A 251 16.25 -16.42 15.54
CA ASP A 251 16.29 -17.89 15.48
C ASP A 251 17.61 -18.42 14.87
N LEU A 252 18.13 -17.74 13.85
CA LEU A 252 19.26 -18.24 13.03
C LEU A 252 20.54 -17.39 13.16
N GLY A 253 20.50 -16.29 13.92
CA GLY A 253 21.60 -15.33 14.02
C GLY A 253 21.65 -14.35 12.85
N ALA A 254 22.78 -13.65 12.71
CA ALA A 254 22.97 -12.68 11.62
C ALA A 254 23.04 -13.36 10.25
N THR A 255 22.53 -12.68 9.21
CA THR A 255 22.62 -13.15 7.82
C THR A 255 24.08 -13.24 7.38
N GLN A 256 24.43 -14.31 6.66
CA GLN A 256 25.82 -14.63 6.26
C GLN A 256 26.16 -14.16 4.85
N PHE A 257 25.17 -14.00 3.98
CA PHE A 257 25.40 -13.60 2.59
C PHE A 257 24.24 -12.74 2.08
N ALA A 258 24.51 -12.01 0.99
CA ALA A 258 23.51 -11.25 0.24
C ALA A 258 23.59 -11.62 -1.24
N GLU A 259 22.43 -11.71 -1.88
CA GLU A 259 22.30 -12.08 -3.29
C GLU A 259 21.34 -11.13 -4.00
N TRP A 260 21.50 -10.91 -5.30
CA TRP A 260 20.57 -10.12 -6.09
C TRP A 260 19.66 -11.03 -6.90
N LEU A 261 18.34 -10.86 -6.77
CA LEU A 261 17.40 -11.51 -7.70
C LEU A 261 17.37 -10.72 -9.02
N PRO A 262 17.76 -11.31 -10.16
CA PRO A 262 17.89 -10.60 -11.43
C PRO A 262 16.58 -9.97 -11.92
N ARG A 263 15.44 -10.62 -11.66
CA ARG A 263 14.14 -10.25 -12.27
C ARG A 263 13.38 -9.15 -11.56
N HIS A 264 13.72 -8.83 -10.32
CA HIS A 264 12.91 -7.90 -9.50
C HIS A 264 13.72 -6.78 -8.85
N GLY A 265 15.03 -6.72 -9.07
CA GLY A 265 15.89 -5.73 -8.42
C GLY A 265 15.87 -5.82 -6.89
N THR A 266 15.38 -6.94 -6.34
CA THR A 266 15.29 -7.13 -4.91
C THR A 266 16.56 -7.80 -4.42
N ARG A 267 17.22 -7.16 -3.46
CA ARG A 267 18.31 -7.78 -2.71
C ARG A 267 17.74 -8.80 -1.75
N LEU A 268 18.34 -9.98 -1.75
CA LEU A 268 18.11 -11.02 -0.76
C LEU A 268 19.23 -10.99 0.28
N ALA A 269 18.89 -11.34 1.51
CA ALA A 269 19.82 -11.69 2.56
C ALA A 269 19.52 -13.12 3.01
N GLY A 270 20.52 -13.86 3.48
CA GLY A 270 20.27 -15.25 3.83
C GLY A 270 21.25 -15.89 4.79
N TRP A 271 20.91 -17.12 5.16
CA TRP A 271 21.62 -18.00 6.06
C TRP A 271 21.96 -19.29 5.32
N ALA A 272 23.16 -19.81 5.52
CA ALA A 272 23.49 -21.18 5.15
C ALA A 272 23.05 -22.10 6.28
N LEU A 273 22.34 -23.17 5.94
CA LEU A 273 21.92 -24.19 6.89
C LEU A 273 22.96 -25.32 6.94
N PRO A 274 23.05 -26.09 8.06
CA PRO A 274 24.09 -27.10 8.24
C PRO A 274 24.14 -28.21 7.19
N ASP A 275 23.02 -28.45 6.49
CA ASP A 275 22.90 -29.45 5.43
C ASP A 275 23.35 -28.93 4.04
N GLY A 276 23.77 -27.67 3.96
CA GLY A 276 24.13 -26.97 2.73
C GLY A 276 22.96 -26.24 2.06
N SER A 277 21.72 -26.45 2.50
CA SER A 277 20.59 -25.65 2.01
C SER A 277 20.70 -24.19 2.45
N ARG A 278 19.91 -23.31 1.81
CA ARG A 278 19.94 -21.86 2.06
C ARG A 278 18.56 -21.37 2.44
N LEU A 279 18.50 -20.48 3.42
CA LEU A 279 17.32 -19.68 3.69
C LEU A 279 17.57 -18.25 3.22
N LEU A 280 16.70 -17.71 2.37
CA LEU A 280 16.79 -16.38 1.78
C LEU A 280 15.55 -15.57 2.14
N VAL A 281 15.70 -14.27 2.36
CA VAL A 281 14.60 -13.33 2.52
C VAL A 281 14.86 -12.08 1.72
N ASN A 282 13.80 -11.34 1.37
CA ASN A 282 14.00 -9.97 0.90
C ASN A 282 14.73 -9.18 1.99
N ARG A 283 15.88 -8.58 1.63
CA ARG A 283 16.65 -7.72 2.53
C ARG A 283 15.93 -6.41 2.81
N GLU A 284 15.27 -5.90 1.78
CA GLU A 284 14.57 -4.63 1.79
C GLU A 284 13.10 -4.87 1.50
N ARG A 285 12.25 -4.06 2.12
CA ARG A 285 10.83 -4.07 1.84
C ARG A 285 10.58 -3.45 0.47
N HIS A 286 9.80 -4.13 -0.37
CA HIS A 286 9.45 -3.60 -1.69
C HIS A 286 8.69 -2.26 -1.56
N PRO A 287 8.92 -1.23 -2.42
CA PRO A 287 8.25 0.06 -2.29
C PRO A 287 6.73 -0.01 -2.52
N ASN A 288 6.28 -0.94 -3.35
CA ASN A 288 4.85 -1.24 -3.55
C ASN A 288 4.33 -2.18 -2.44
N PRO A 289 3.32 -1.78 -1.63
CA PRO A 289 2.75 -2.61 -0.56
C PRO A 289 1.94 -3.82 -1.04
N LEU A 290 1.52 -3.85 -2.31
CA LEU A 290 0.88 -5.04 -2.89
C LEU A 290 1.87 -6.17 -3.17
N ILE A 291 3.17 -5.88 -3.22
CA ILE A 291 4.20 -6.90 -3.38
C ILE A 291 4.65 -7.35 -1.99
N TRP A 292 4.33 -8.60 -1.67
CA TRP A 292 4.69 -9.22 -0.40
C TRP A 292 6.19 -9.49 -0.29
N SER A 293 6.65 -9.65 0.96
CA SER A 293 7.97 -10.21 1.22
C SER A 293 7.92 -11.73 1.12
N GLN A 294 9.06 -12.36 0.91
CA GLN A 294 9.17 -13.80 0.73
C GLN A 294 10.32 -14.34 1.58
N ILE A 295 10.07 -15.51 2.17
CA ILE A 295 11.10 -16.40 2.71
C ILE A 295 11.26 -17.52 1.70
N PHE A 296 12.49 -17.84 1.31
CA PHE A 296 12.81 -18.96 0.45
C PHE A 296 13.71 -19.92 1.20
N TRP A 297 13.30 -21.17 1.30
CA TRP A 297 14.24 -22.25 1.54
C TRP A 297 14.61 -22.87 0.20
N GLU A 298 15.89 -23.08 -0.05
CA GLU A 298 16.40 -23.63 -1.30
C GLU A 298 17.38 -24.76 -1.01
N ARG A 299 17.14 -25.91 -1.64
CA ARG A 299 18.12 -26.99 -1.68
C ARG A 299 19.28 -26.54 -2.56
N GLN A 300 20.51 -26.60 -2.07
CA GLN A 300 21.67 -26.27 -2.89
C GLN A 300 21.79 -27.28 -4.03
N GLY A 301 21.70 -26.78 -5.27
CA GLY A 301 21.87 -27.61 -6.46
C GLY A 301 23.29 -28.16 -6.52
N ARG A 302 23.40 -29.47 -6.76
CA ARG A 302 24.53 -30.05 -7.49
C ARG A 302 24.14 -30.16 -8.95
#